data_AF-A0A151N4I5-F1
#
_entry.id   AF-A0A151N4I5-F1
#
_cell.length_a   1.000
_cell.length_b   1.000
_cell.length_c   1.000
_cell.angle_alpha   90.00
_cell.angle_beta   90.00
_cell.angle_gamma   90.00
#
_symmetry.space_group_name_H-M   'P 1'
#
loop_
_entity.id
_entity.type
_entity.pdbx_description
1 polymer ?
#
loop_
_entity_poly.entity_id
_entity_poly.type
_entity_poly.pdbx_seq_one_letter_code
_entity_poly.pdbx_strand_id
1 'polypeptide(L)'
;MEKQRGDVVNRTVTNVRELNLQQINLSVTIAVLGYVDTDNAVKSVRDKVRMTANPKEECAQEVVQAGVLRHREVFYPYWSLMPLLLLKDWMPGLIERLLDHFYVLENIL
;
A
#
# COMPACT_ATOMS: atom_id res chain seq x y z
N MET A 1 2.79 29.70 12.34
CA MET A 1 1.77 28.62 12.36
C MET A 1 2.27 27.29 11.79
N GLU A 2 3.52 27.20 11.29
CA GLU A 2 4.07 25.99 10.64
C GLU A 2 4.67 24.96 11.63
N LYS A 3 4.86 25.35 12.89
CA LYS A 3 5.54 24.52 13.90
C LYS A 3 4.67 23.38 14.48
N GLN A 4 3.34 23.47 14.38
CA GLN A 4 2.42 22.42 14.86
C GLN A 4 2.22 21.28 13.84
N ARG A 5 2.56 21.47 12.57
CA ARG A 5 2.38 20.44 11.53
C ARG A 5 3.50 19.40 11.52
N GLY A 6 4.71 19.78 11.96
CA GLY A 6 5.84 18.86 12.13
C GLY A 6 5.74 17.92 13.33
N ASP A 7 5.02 18.32 14.39
CA ASP A 7 4.85 17.50 15.60
C ASP A 7 3.79 16.40 15.44
N VAL A 8 2.76 16.63 14.62
CA VAL A 8 1.72 15.60 14.38
C VAL A 8 2.27 14.48 13.50
N VAL A 9 3.08 14.82 12.49
CA VAL A 9 3.73 13.83 11.61
C VAL A 9 4.75 12.99 12.37
N ASN A 10 5.51 13.58 13.30
CA ASN A 10 6.43 12.84 14.18
C ASN A 10 5.72 11.95 15.22
N ARG A 11 4.42 12.13 15.47
CA ARG A 11 3.62 11.25 16.33
C ARG A 11 2.83 10.18 15.59
N THR A 12 2.75 10.26 14.25
CA THR A 12 1.89 9.34 13.48
C THR A 12 2.58 8.00 13.19
N VAL A 13 3.91 7.94 13.33
CA VAL A 13 4.69 6.70 13.22
C VAL A 13 5.19 6.31 14.61
N THR A 14 4.28 6.08 15.57
CA THR A 14 4.62 5.35 16.79
C THR A 14 5.14 3.98 16.35
N ASN A 15 6.44 3.75 16.48
CA ASN A 15 7.09 2.56 15.99
C ASN A 15 6.44 1.35 16.69
N VAL A 16 6.12 0.27 15.98
CA VAL A 16 5.56 -0.95 16.59
C VAL A 16 6.46 -1.46 17.74
N ARG A 17 7.76 -1.15 17.69
CA ARG A 17 8.70 -1.37 18.80
C ARG A 17 8.37 -0.56 20.05
N GLU A 18 7.97 0.70 19.94
CA GLU A 18 7.58 1.54 21.08
C GLU A 18 6.31 1.01 21.77
N LEU A 19 5.31 0.57 21.00
CA LEU A 19 4.10 -0.09 21.54
C LEU A 19 4.43 -1.36 22.33
N ASN A 20 5.38 -2.16 21.84
CA ASN A 20 5.84 -3.37 22.52
C ASN A 20 6.64 -3.04 23.80
N LEU A 21 7.51 -2.02 23.73
CA LEU A 21 8.29 -1.54 24.88
C LEU A 21 7.42 -0.94 25.99
N GLN A 22 6.26 -0.38 25.65
CA GLN A 22 5.28 0.13 26.62
C GLN A 22 4.34 -0.95 27.20
N GLN A 23 4.53 -2.23 26.85
CA GLN A 23 3.65 -3.35 27.22
C GLN A 23 2.16 -3.13 26.90
N ILE A 24 1.85 -2.30 25.91
CA ILE A 24 0.47 -2.05 25.50
C ILE A 24 0.08 -3.16 24.51
N ASN A 25 -0.94 -3.95 24.85
CA ASN A 25 -1.43 -5.06 24.01
C ASN A 25 -2.29 -4.55 22.85
N LEU A 26 -1.66 -3.79 21.94
CA LEU A 26 -2.27 -3.27 20.72
C LEU A 26 -1.55 -3.87 19.50
N SER A 27 -2.33 -4.49 18.63
CA SER A 27 -1.86 -5.00 17.34
C SER A 27 -2.12 -3.96 16.25
N VAL A 28 -1.07 -3.54 15.56
CA VAL A 28 -1.15 -2.66 14.40
C VAL A 28 -0.84 -3.48 13.16
N THR A 29 -1.75 -3.45 12.19
CA THR A 29 -1.65 -4.16 10.91
C THR A 29 -1.52 -3.15 9.78
N ILE A 30 -0.43 -3.23 9.01
CA ILE A 30 -0.19 -2.36 7.85
C ILE A 30 -0.68 -3.08 6.60
N ALA A 31 -1.66 -2.49 5.91
CA ALA A 31 -2.18 -3.02 4.64
C ALA A 31 -1.52 -2.32 3.45
N VAL A 32 -0.77 -3.08 2.66
CA VAL A 32 -0.17 -2.63 1.40
C VAL A 32 -1.08 -3.09 0.27
N LEU A 33 -1.76 -2.14 -0.34
CA LEU A 33 -2.79 -2.38 -1.34
C LEU A 33 -2.28 -2.00 -2.74
N GLY A 34 -2.51 -2.88 -3.70
CA GLY A 34 -2.36 -2.62 -5.13
C GLY A 34 -3.60 -1.93 -5.70
N TYR A 35 -3.81 -2.05 -7.01
CA TYR A 35 -4.95 -1.40 -7.68
C TYR A 35 -6.27 -2.15 -7.39
N VAL A 36 -7.17 -1.51 -6.65
CA VAL A 36 -8.46 -2.07 -6.21
C VAL A 36 -9.63 -1.33 -6.87
N ASP A 37 -10.68 -2.09 -7.21
CA ASP A 37 -11.91 -1.65 -7.88
C ASP A 37 -12.82 -0.82 -6.96
N THR A 38 -12.32 0.34 -6.55
CA THR A 38 -13.10 1.36 -5.84
C THR A 38 -13.51 2.45 -6.81
N ASP A 39 -14.71 3.00 -6.65
CA ASP A 39 -15.23 4.06 -7.53
C ASP A 39 -14.27 5.24 -7.67
N ASN A 40 -13.57 5.60 -6.58
CA ASN A 40 -12.59 6.68 -6.59
C ASN A 40 -11.30 6.30 -7.32
N ALA A 41 -10.78 5.10 -7.13
CA ALA A 41 -9.55 4.65 -7.78
C ALA A 41 -9.77 4.46 -9.29
N VAL A 42 -10.87 3.81 -9.67
CA VAL A 42 -11.18 3.62 -11.09
C VAL A 42 -11.39 4.95 -11.78
N LYS A 43 -12.18 5.87 -11.24
CA LYS A 43 -12.38 7.19 -11.87
C LYS A 43 -11.09 8.01 -12.02
N SER A 44 -10.14 7.88 -11.11
CA SER A 44 -8.88 8.64 -11.15
C SER A 44 -7.80 8.01 -12.03
N VAL A 45 -7.88 6.69 -12.25
CA VAL A 45 -6.80 5.90 -12.88
C VAL A 45 -7.22 5.24 -14.20
N ARG A 46 -8.52 5.24 -14.55
CA ARG A 46 -9.11 4.55 -15.72
C ARG A 46 -8.32 4.70 -17.02
N ASP A 47 -7.84 5.91 -17.31
CA ASP A 47 -7.19 6.23 -18.58
C ASP A 47 -5.67 6.38 -18.43
N LYS A 48 -5.12 6.04 -17.27
CA LYS A 48 -3.68 6.20 -16.95
C LYS A 48 -2.96 4.88 -16.79
N VAL A 49 -3.67 3.80 -16.48
CA VAL A 49 -3.07 2.49 -16.19
C VAL A 49 -3.80 1.39 -16.96
N ARG A 50 -3.03 0.48 -17.56
CA ARG A 50 -3.53 -0.68 -18.33
C ARG A 50 -3.84 -1.92 -17.49
N MET A 51 -3.72 -1.82 -16.17
CA MET A 51 -3.92 -2.94 -15.24
C MET A 51 -5.41 -3.12 -14.91
N THR A 52 -5.81 -4.38 -14.73
CA THR A 52 -7.14 -4.73 -14.22
C THR A 52 -7.22 -4.43 -12.72
N ALA A 53 -8.32 -3.83 -12.29
CA ALA A 53 -8.59 -3.58 -10.88
C ALA A 53 -8.98 -4.88 -10.17
N ASN A 54 -8.44 -5.11 -8.97
CA ASN A 54 -8.81 -6.24 -8.13
C ASN A 54 -10.13 -5.99 -7.39
N PRO A 55 -10.94 -7.02 -7.10
CA PRO A 55 -12.22 -6.86 -6.42
C PRO A 55 -12.04 -6.27 -5.01
N LYS A 56 -12.93 -5.35 -4.65
CA LYS A 56 -12.88 -4.61 -3.37
C LYS A 56 -13.37 -5.45 -2.18
N GLU A 57 -14.29 -6.39 -2.42
CA GLU A 57 -14.87 -7.25 -1.39
C GLU A 57 -13.81 -8.22 -0.83
N GLU A 58 -13.05 -8.87 -1.72
CA GLU A 58 -11.95 -9.76 -1.35
C GLU A 58 -10.81 -8.97 -0.67
N CYS A 59 -10.48 -7.78 -1.18
CA CYS A 59 -9.52 -6.88 -0.54
C CYS A 59 -9.91 -6.56 0.91
N ALA A 60 -11.18 -6.21 1.14
CA ALA A 60 -11.68 -5.86 2.47
C ALA A 60 -11.63 -7.06 3.41
N GLN A 61 -12.01 -8.24 2.93
CA GLN A 61 -11.96 -9.48 3.71
C GLN A 61 -10.54 -9.81 4.18
N GLU A 62 -9.55 -9.75 3.28
CA GLU A 62 -8.14 -10.04 3.60
C GLU A 62 -7.59 -9.06 4.64
N VAL A 63 -7.90 -7.77 4.52
CA VAL A 63 -7.46 -6.75 5.49
C VAL A 63 -8.08 -6.99 6.87
N VAL A 64 -9.38 -7.30 6.93
CA VAL A 64 -10.07 -7.60 8.19
C VAL A 64 -9.51 -8.88 8.82
N GLN A 65 -9.32 -9.93 8.02
CA GLN A 65 -8.74 -11.19 8.47
C GLN A 65 -7.33 -10.98 9.03
N ALA A 66 -6.50 -10.17 8.36
CA ALA A 66 -5.17 -9.82 8.83
C ALA A 66 -5.20 -9.04 10.16
N GLY A 67 -6.16 -8.12 10.32
CA GLY A 67 -6.38 -7.40 11.57
C GLY A 67 -6.77 -8.32 12.73
N VAL A 68 -7.69 -9.27 12.49
CA VAL A 68 -8.13 -10.26 13.49
C VAL A 68 -6.98 -11.19 13.89
N LEU A 69 -6.18 -11.63 12.92
CA LEU A 69 -5.00 -12.48 13.14
C LEU A 69 -3.81 -11.71 13.72
N ARG A 70 -3.92 -10.39 13.88
CA ARG A 70 -2.83 -9.51 14.33
C ARG A 70 -1.58 -9.64 13.47
N HIS A 71 -1.75 -9.83 12.17
CA HIS A 71 -0.64 -9.78 11.23
C HIS A 71 -0.03 -8.39 11.24
N ARG A 72 1.31 -8.32 11.17
CA ARG A 72 2.01 -7.04 11.14
C ARG A 72 1.79 -6.32 9.82
N GLU A 73 1.77 -7.07 8.73
CA GLU A 73 1.67 -6.56 7.36
C GLU A 73 0.79 -7.50 6.53
N VAL A 74 -0.02 -6.94 5.63
CA VAL A 74 -0.84 -7.68 4.66
C VAL A 74 -0.64 -7.06 3.28
N PHE A 75 -0.54 -7.90 2.25
CA PHE A 75 -0.28 -7.48 0.88
C PHE A 75 -1.38 -7.99 -0.04
N TYR A 76 -2.09 -7.08 -0.70
CA TYR A 76 -3.17 -7.44 -1.61
C TYR A 76 -3.11 -6.62 -2.92
N PRO A 77 -3.04 -7.25 -4.10
CA PRO A 77 -2.95 -8.70 -4.33
C PRO A 77 -1.53 -9.22 -4.07
N TYR A 78 -1.42 -10.34 -3.33
CA TYR A 78 -0.14 -10.93 -2.93
C TYR A 78 0.77 -11.26 -4.11
N TRP A 79 0.23 -11.90 -5.14
CA TRP A 79 1.01 -12.37 -6.30
C TRP A 79 1.58 -11.25 -7.17
N SER A 80 0.94 -10.10 -7.24
CA SER A 80 1.46 -8.96 -8.01
C SER A 80 2.45 -8.14 -7.18
N LEU A 81 2.15 -7.93 -5.90
CA LEU A 81 2.97 -7.10 -5.01
C LEU A 81 4.27 -7.77 -4.58
N MET A 82 4.27 -9.07 -4.27
CA MET A 82 5.47 -9.74 -3.75
C MET A 82 6.65 -9.74 -4.73
N PRO A 83 6.47 -10.11 -6.01
CA PRO A 83 7.56 -10.02 -6.99
C PRO A 83 8.00 -8.58 -7.21
N LEU A 84 7.08 -7.60 -7.19
CA LEU A 84 7.42 -6.18 -7.31
C LEU A 84 8.25 -5.69 -6.12
N LEU A 85 7.92 -6.09 -4.90
CA LEU A 85 8.67 -5.73 -3.70
C LEU A 85 10.06 -6.34 -3.73
N LEU A 86 10.19 -7.64 -4.03
CA LEU A 86 11.50 -8.28 -4.17
C LEU A 86 12.33 -7.65 -5.30
N LEU A 87 11.70 -7.39 -6.44
CA LEU A 87 12.40 -6.83 -7.60
C LEU A 87 12.87 -5.40 -7.33
N LYS A 88 12.10 -4.61 -6.59
CA LYS A 88 12.50 -3.27 -6.16
C LYS A 88 13.80 -3.30 -5.36
N ASP A 89 13.94 -4.27 -4.46
CA ASP A 89 15.15 -4.40 -3.63
C ASP A 89 16.36 -4.94 -4.42
N TRP A 90 16.13 -5.71 -5.49
CA TRP A 90 17.20 -6.31 -6.30
C TRP A 90 17.65 -5.47 -7.51
N MET A 91 16.72 -4.81 -8.20
CA MET A 91 17.02 -4.09 -9.44
C MET A 91 16.04 -2.92 -9.66
N PRO A 92 16.32 -1.72 -9.12
CA PRO A 92 15.41 -0.56 -9.21
C PRO A 92 15.10 -0.17 -10.67
N GLY A 93 16.06 -0.31 -11.59
CA GLY A 93 15.87 0.02 -13.01
C GLY A 93 14.92 -0.90 -13.79
N LEU A 94 14.51 -2.06 -13.23
CA LEU A 94 13.48 -2.89 -13.89
C LEU A 94 12.06 -2.42 -13.54
N ILE A 95 11.87 -1.90 -12.33
CA ILE A 95 10.60 -1.35 -11.86
C ILE A 95 10.21 -0.14 -12.72
N GLU A 96 11.16 0.75 -13.01
CA GLU A 96 10.97 1.92 -13.88
C GLU A 96 10.46 1.53 -15.27
N ARG A 97 11.03 0.48 -15.88
CA ARG A 97 10.59 -0.01 -17.20
C ARG A 97 9.20 -0.65 -17.16
N LEU A 98 8.88 -1.35 -16.07
CA LEU A 98 7.55 -1.92 -15.87
C LEU A 98 6.51 -0.81 -15.68
N LEU A 99 6.83 0.22 -14.92
CA LEU A 99 6.01 1.43 -14.75
C LEU A 99 5.71 2.06 -16.10
N ASP A 100 6.71 2.29 -16.96
CA ASP A 100 6.47 2.84 -18.31
C ASP A 100 5.55 1.97 -19.19
N HIS A 101 5.55 0.65 -19.00
CA HIS A 101 4.69 -0.26 -19.76
C HIS A 101 3.24 -0.27 -19.24
N PHE A 102 3.05 -0.17 -17.92
CA PHE A 102 1.71 -0.19 -17.31
C PHE A 102 1.02 1.18 -17.36
N TYR A 103 1.78 2.27 -17.35
CA TYR A 103 1.26 3.62 -17.39
C TYR A 103 1.19 4.14 -18.83
N VAL A 104 0.06 4.74 -19.19
CA VAL A 104 -0.10 5.45 -20.47
C VAL A 104 0.51 6.83 -20.29
N LEU A 105 1.81 6.96 -20.59
CA LEU A 105 2.60 8.20 -20.47
C LEU A 105 1.98 9.40 -21.21
N GLU A 106 1.20 9.13 -22.27
CA GLU A 106 0.50 10.16 -23.07
C GLU A 106 -0.61 10.90 -22.30
N ASN A 107 -1.11 10.34 -21.19
CA ASN A 107 -2.25 10.91 -20.45
C ASN A 107 -1.84 11.53 -19.09
N ILE A 108 -0.53 11.67 -18.85
CA ILE A 108 0.05 12.20 -17.61
C ILE A 108 0.76 13.56 -17.87
N LEU A 109 0.97 13.92 -19.14
CA LEU A 109 1.63 15.15 -19.59
C LEU A 109 0.63 16.22 -20.04
#